data_AF-A0A936LX05-F1
#
_entry.id   AF-A0A936LX05-F1
#
_cell.length_a   1.000
_cell.length_b   1.000
_cell.length_c   1.000
_cell.angle_alpha   90.00
_cell.angle_beta   90.00
_cell.angle_gamma   90.00
#
_symmetry.space_group_name_H-M   'P 1'
#
loop_
_entity.id
_entity.type
_entity.pdbx_description
1 polymer ?
#
loop_
_entity_poly.entity_id
_entity_poly.type
_entity_poly.pdbx_seq_one_letter_code
_entity_poly.pdbx_strand_id
1 'polypeptide(L)' 'MQQVITVTIKNVSNPEGFAEFRFPQVKAALDDGYKIIQVHQIAFPGPMGSLSMLCLTFVLQKGS' A
#
# COMPACT_ATOMS: atom_id res chain seq x y z
N MET A 1 -14.00 2.96 14.55
CA MET A 1 -13.73 1.58 14.05
C MET A 1 -12.41 1.56 13.28
N GLN A 2 -11.58 0.52 13.41
CA GLN A 2 -10.28 0.40 12.71
C GLN A 2 -10.33 -0.67 11.61
N GLN A 3 -9.68 -0.42 10.48
CA GLN A 3 -9.54 -1.33 9.34
C GLN A 3 -8.06 -1.42 8.95
N VAL A 4 -7.60 -2.59 8.52
CA VAL A 4 -6.23 -2.80 8.04
C VAL A 4 -6.29 -3.36 6.63
N ILE A 5 -5.59 -2.72 5.69
CA ILE A 5 -5.52 -3.14 4.29
C ILE A 5 -4.06 -3.36 3.94
N THR A 6 -3.72 -4.57 3.50
CA THR A 6 -2.36 -4.90 3.05
C THR A 6 -2.34 -5.12 1.54
N VAL A 7 -1.45 -4.42 0.86
CA VAL A 7 -1.24 -4.54 -0.57
C VAL A 7 0.17 -5.03 -0.85
N THR A 8 0.28 -6.03 -1.71
CA THR A 8 1.56 -6.59 -2.15
C THR A 8 1.77 -6.29 -3.62
N ILE A 9 2.84 -5.58 -3.92
CA ILE A 9 3.28 -5.26 -5.27
C ILE A 9 4.43 -6.20 -5.61
N LYS A 10 4.29 -6.99 -6.68
CA LYS A 10 5.33 -7.91 -7.15
C LYS A 10 6.02 -7.34 -8.38
N ASN A 11 7.28 -7.70 -8.58
CA ASN A 11 8.05 -7.42 -9.79
C ASN A 11 8.22 -5.92 -10.04
N VAL A 12 8.83 -5.23 -9.07
CA VAL A 12 9.06 -3.79 -9.10
C VAL A 12 10.31 -3.51 -9.94
N SER A 13 10.20 -3.73 -11.25
CA SER A 13 11.31 -3.65 -12.20
C SER A 13 11.43 -2.31 -12.91
N ASN A 14 10.57 -1.32 -12.62
CA ASN A 14 10.66 0.00 -13.25
C ASN A 14 10.33 1.16 -12.27
N PRO A 15 11.33 1.96 -11.85
CA PRO A 15 11.14 3.09 -10.94
C PRO A 15 10.30 4.25 -11.50
N GLU A 16 10.19 4.38 -12.83
CA GLU A 16 9.38 5.45 -13.46
C GLU A 16 7.88 5.15 -13.51
N GLY A 17 7.48 3.88 -13.32
CA GLY A 17 6.08 3.42 -13.32
C GLY A 17 5.38 3.52 -11.96
N PHE A 18 6.04 4.04 -10.93
CA PHE A 18 5.52 4.12 -9.56
C PHE A 18 4.31 5.07 -9.40
N ALA A 19 4.04 5.92 -10.40
CA ALA A 19 3.11 7.04 -10.27
C ALA A 19 1.64 6.65 -10.10
N GLU A 20 1.20 5.44 -10.43
CA GLU A 20 -0.23 5.07 -10.38
C GLU A 20 -0.53 3.64 -9.92
N PHE A 21 0.10 3.19 -8.81
CA PHE A 21 -0.50 2.08 -8.08
C PHE A 21 -1.78 2.56 -7.39
N ARG A 22 -2.90 2.47 -8.11
CA ARG A 22 -4.23 2.68 -7.55
C ARG A 22 -4.50 1.51 -6.62
N PHE A 23 -4.85 1.81 -5.36
CA PHE A 23 -5.25 0.82 -4.36
C PHE A 23 -6.77 0.91 -4.17
N PRO A 24 -7.60 0.19 -4.95
CA PRO A 24 -9.06 0.38 -4.94
C PRO A 24 -9.67 0.14 -3.56
N GLN A 25 -9.10 -0.78 -2.78
CA GLN A 25 -9.55 -1.09 -1.43
C GLN A 25 -9.28 0.06 -0.45
N VAL A 26 -8.11 0.70 -0.56
CA VAL A 26 -7.78 1.89 0.24
C VAL A 26 -8.66 3.05 -0.18
N LYS A 27 -8.85 3.25 -1.49
CA LYS A 27 -9.75 4.28 -2.01
C LYS A 27 -11.19 4.08 -1.50
N ALA A 28 -11.73 2.87 -1.59
CA ALA A 28 -13.08 2.55 -1.10
C ALA A 28 -13.23 2.81 0.40
N ALA A 29 -12.21 2.48 1.21
CA ALA A 29 -12.22 2.79 2.64
C ALA A 29 -12.20 4.30 2.90
N LEU A 30 -11.40 5.06 2.16
CA LEU A 30 -11.37 6.53 2.23
C LEU A 30 -12.72 7.15 1.84
N ASP A 31 -13.34 6.65 0.76
CA ASP A 31 -14.66 7.09 0.30
C ASP A 31 -15.76 6.76 1.33
N ASP A 32 -15.61 5.67 2.10
CA ASP A 32 -16.47 5.34 3.25
C ASP A 32 -16.12 6.16 4.53
N GLY A 33 -15.24 7.16 4.44
CA GLY A 33 -14.94 8.07 5.55
C GLY A 33 -13.91 7.54 6.56
N TYR A 34 -13.21 6.44 6.25
CA TYR A 34 -12.01 6.08 7.01
C TYR A 34 -10.89 7.07 6.70
N LYS A 35 -10.01 7.31 7.68
CA LYS A 35 -8.79 8.09 7.51
C LYS A 35 -7.57 7.18 7.70
N ILE A 36 -6.55 7.35 6.86
CA ILE A 36 -5.27 6.65 7.05
C ILE A 36 -4.59 7.26 8.27
N ILE A 37 -4.30 6.43 9.27
CA ILE A 37 -3.60 6.84 10.50
C ILE A 37 -2.15 6.37 10.51
N GLN A 38 -1.85 5.26 9.83
CA GLN A 38 -0.50 4.72 9.75
C GLN A 38 -0.31 3.93 8.46
N VAL A 39 0.90 3.99 7.91
CA VAL A 39 1.32 3.17 6.77
C VAL A 39 2.60 2.46 7.16
N HIS A 40 2.58 1.13 7.10
CA HIS A 40 3.79 0.30 7.22
C HIS A 40 4.22 -0.14 5.83
N GLN A 41 5.51 -0.04 5.56
CA GLN A 41 6.09 -0.52 4.32
C GLN A 41 7.18 -1.54 4.62
N ILE A 42 7.18 -2.64 3.87
CA ILE A 42 8.23 -3.65 3.89
C ILE A 42 8.66 -3.87 2.45
N ALA A 43 9.89 -3.47 2.14
CA ALA A 43 10.52 -3.69 0.86
C ALA A 43 11.33 -4.99 0.90
N PHE A 44 11.09 -5.87 -0.06
CA PHE A 44 11.83 -7.11 -0.21
C PHE A 44 12.83 -6.94 -1.36
N PRO A 45 14.14 -7.04 -1.07
CA PRO A 45 15.15 -6.93 -2.10
C PRO A 45 15.00 -8.06 -3.11
N GLY A 46 15.24 -7.74 -4.37
CA GLY A 46 15.34 -8.68 -5.48
C GLY A 46 16.78 -8.82 -5.97
N PRO A 47 17.02 -9.70 -6.97
CA PRO A 47 18.34 -9.87 -7.57
C PRO A 47 18.85 -8.56 -8.18
N MET A 48 20.17 -8.37 -8.19
CA MET A 48 20.83 -7.24 -8.88
C MET A 48 20.35 -5.84 -8.44
N GLY A 49 20.03 -5.65 -7.15
CA GLY A 49 19.62 -4.34 -6.61
C GLY A 49 18.20 -3.92 -6.99
N SER A 50 17.41 -4.82 -7.60
CA SER A 50 15.98 -4.62 -7.86
C SER A 50 15.13 -4.80 -6.60
N LEU A 51 13.87 -4.37 -6.65
CA LEU A 51 12.87 -4.70 -5.64
C LEU A 51 12.01 -5.87 -6.16
N SER A 52 12.10 -7.03 -5.51
CA SER A 52 11.29 -8.19 -5.89
C SER A 52 9.83 -8.00 -5.50
N MET A 53 9.59 -7.34 -4.36
CA MET A 53 8.26 -7.14 -3.81
C MET A 53 8.24 -5.94 -2.85
N LEU A 54 7.16 -5.16 -2.89
CA LEU A 54 6.87 -4.11 -1.92
C LEU A 54 5.53 -4.41 -1.26
N CYS A 55 5.52 -4.53 0.07
CA CYS A 55 4.31 -4.72 0.86
C CYS A 55 3.97 -3.40 1.57
N LEU A 56 2.75 -2.89 1.36
CA LEU A 56 2.23 -1.69 2.00
C LEU A 56 1.00 -2.06 2.83
N THR A 57 1.06 -1.84 4.14
CA THR A 57 -0.06 -2.03 5.06
C THR A 57 -0.58 -0.68 5.52
N PHE A 58 -1.81 -0.37 5.13
CA PHE A 58 -2.56 0.82 5.50
C PHE A 58 -3.42 0.52 6.71
N VAL A 59 -3.21 1.28 7.77
CA VAL A 59 -4.05 1.27 8.96
C VAL A 59 -5.01 2.46 8.84
N LEU A 60 -6.29 2.15 8.82
CA LEU A 60 -7.41 3.06 8.58
C LEU A 60 -8.28 3.14 9.84
N GLN A 61 -8.78 4.34 10.15
CA GLN A 61 -9.67 4.56 11.28
C GLN A 61 -10.84 5.45 10.86
N LYS A 62 -12.07 4.97 11.08
CA LYS A 62 -13.29 5.75 10.93
C LYS A 62 -13.69 6.28 12.31
N GLY A 63 -13.92 7.59 12.40
CA GLY A 63 -14.50 8.22 13.58
C GLY A 63 -15.89 7.64 13.86
N SER A 64 -16.25 7.58 15.13
CA SER A 64 -17.66 7.39 15.52
C SER A 64 -18.40 8.71 15.39
#